data_AF-A0A7V0IY22-F1
#
_entry.id   AF-A0A7V0IY22-F1
#
_cell.length_a   1.000
_cell.length_b   1.000
_cell.length_c   1.000
_cell.angle_alpha   90.00
_cell.angle_beta   90.00
_cell.angle_gamma   90.00
#
_symmetry.space_group_name_H-M   'P 1'
#
loop_
_entity.id
_entity.type
_entity.pdbx_description
1 polymer ?
#
loop_
_entity_poly.entity_id
_entity_poly.type
_entity_poly.pdbx_seq_one_letter_code
_entity_poly.pdbx_strand_id
1 'polypeptide(L)'
;MNRRIGIFLLLMLLYAFGMPSIASSCGNIIPPFTYTVPNEVANNTAYYDWSAKPMNFTAINFWMQALQASQGNFPGVSKVEVDYMRMYCRDTNGVDTLMRSMEYNAVEDPFNSGGLFLRSPWFANNANEAMPVQFDLADGYVFFYPNTRYDRVWHWWGPRATIPANTDYCWMEARVWIQGPATVQAGMEFWLDETAPWAGNGVNNILLGVSDWFFETSGWRIISVVPLI
;
A
#
# COMPACT_ATOMS: atom_id res chain seq x y z
N MET A 1 79.57 19.82 12.52
CA MET A 1 78.86 18.70 13.17
C MET A 1 77.66 19.27 13.92
N ASN A 2 76.40 18.85 13.81
CA ASN A 2 75.74 17.87 12.95
C ASN A 2 74.27 18.31 12.81
N ARG A 3 73.90 18.79 11.62
CA ARG A 3 72.57 19.28 11.24
C ARG A 3 71.57 18.13 10.94
N ARG A 4 71.71 16.99 11.65
CA ARG A 4 70.97 15.75 11.37
C ARG A 4 70.15 15.19 12.54
N ILE A 5 70.15 15.84 13.70
CA ILE A 5 69.39 15.33 14.88
C ILE A 5 68.02 16.02 15.02
N GLY A 6 67.80 17.18 14.41
CA GLY A 6 66.55 17.94 14.54
C GLY A 6 65.36 17.48 13.68
N ILE A 7 65.57 16.58 12.71
CA ILE A 7 64.51 16.18 11.76
C ILE A 7 63.76 14.91 12.22
N PHE A 8 64.37 14.06 13.05
CA PHE A 8 63.69 12.84 13.52
C PHE A 8 62.69 13.07 14.66
N LEU A 9 62.82 14.16 15.44
CA LEU A 9 61.87 14.48 16.51
C LEU A 9 60.61 15.19 16.01
N LEU A 10 60.65 15.85 14.85
CA LEU A 10 59.48 16.54 14.29
C LEU A 10 58.50 15.57 13.59
N LEU A 11 58.97 14.40 13.16
CA LEU A 11 58.13 13.36 12.54
C LEU A 11 57.45 12.43 13.55
N MET A 12 57.93 12.34 14.80
CA MET A 12 57.23 11.61 15.87
C MET A 12 56.18 12.44 16.61
N LEU A 13 56.26 13.77 16.56
CA LEU A 13 55.27 14.65 17.18
C LEU A 13 53.99 14.84 16.33
N LEU A 14 54.02 14.49 15.05
CA LEU A 14 52.83 14.44 14.19
C LEU A 14 52.03 13.12 14.32
N TYR A 15 52.55 12.13 15.05
CA TYR A 15 51.80 10.92 15.41
C TYR A 15 51.12 11.01 16.78
N ALA A 16 51.46 12.01 17.61
CA ALA A 16 50.95 12.16 18.97
C ALA A 16 49.82 13.20 19.11
N PHE A 17 49.58 14.03 18.08
CA PHE A 17 48.47 14.97 18.07
C PHE A 17 47.40 14.50 17.09
N GLY A 18 46.39 13.86 17.69
CA GLY A 18 45.11 13.43 17.14
C GLY A 18 44.86 13.77 15.68
N MET A 19 45.02 12.77 14.81
CA MET A 19 44.11 12.67 13.68
C MET A 19 42.70 12.70 14.27
N PRO A 20 41.80 13.62 13.86
CA PRO A 20 40.40 13.41 14.14
C PRO A 20 40.08 12.06 13.53
N SER A 21 39.77 11.09 14.40
CA SER A 21 39.08 9.89 14.01
C SER A 21 37.95 10.36 13.11
N ILE A 22 38.06 10.06 11.81
CA ILE A 22 36.87 9.94 10.99
C ILE A 22 36.23 8.68 11.55
N ALA A 23 35.57 8.84 12.70
CA ALA A 23 34.46 8.02 13.04
C ALA A 23 33.56 8.22 11.83
N SER A 24 33.65 7.26 10.90
CA SER A 24 32.48 6.82 10.17
C SER A 24 31.38 6.91 11.21
N SER A 25 30.47 7.87 11.05
CA SER A 25 29.23 7.80 11.77
C SER A 25 28.73 6.43 11.37
N CYS A 26 28.90 5.43 12.24
CA CYS A 26 28.09 4.24 12.21
C CYS A 26 26.70 4.83 12.21
N GLY A 27 26.14 4.97 11.00
CA GLY A 27 24.90 5.67 10.78
C GLY A 27 23.97 5.04 11.78
N ASN A 28 23.38 5.87 12.65
CA ASN A 28 22.48 5.41 13.69
C ASN A 28 21.68 4.27 13.07
N ILE A 29 22.02 3.04 13.44
CA ILE A 29 21.33 1.87 12.91
C ILE A 29 20.05 1.95 13.72
N ILE A 30 19.13 2.76 13.22
CA ILE A 30 17.77 2.79 13.70
C ILE A 30 17.38 1.30 13.61
N PRO A 31 17.10 0.66 14.76
CA PRO A 31 16.73 -0.75 14.74
C PRO A 31 15.62 -0.91 13.70
N PRO A 32 15.64 -2.00 12.89
CA PRO A 32 14.64 -2.19 11.86
C PRO A 32 13.26 -2.00 12.51
N PHE A 33 12.50 -1.05 11.99
CA PHE A 33 11.19 -0.76 12.54
C PHE A 33 10.34 -2.01 12.37
N THR A 34 9.86 -2.57 13.47
CA THR A 34 8.88 -3.64 13.40
C THR A 34 7.53 -3.00 13.14
N TYR A 35 7.09 -3.06 11.90
CA TYR A 35 5.76 -2.62 11.54
C TYR A 35 4.73 -3.63 12.05
N THR A 36 3.67 -3.13 12.69
CA THR A 36 2.52 -3.96 13.07
C THR A 36 1.26 -3.43 12.41
N VAL A 37 0.35 -4.36 12.11
CA VAL A 37 -1.00 -4.02 11.68
C VAL A 37 -1.68 -3.21 12.80
N PRO A 38 -2.37 -2.10 12.49
CA PRO A 38 -3.11 -1.38 13.52
C PRO A 38 -4.17 -2.24 14.17
N ASN A 39 -4.35 -2.09 15.48
CA ASN A 39 -5.29 -2.91 16.25
C ASN A 39 -6.75 -2.66 15.88
N GLU A 40 -7.04 -1.49 15.30
CA GLU A 40 -8.37 -1.03 14.93
C GLU A 40 -8.86 -1.53 13.56
N VAL A 41 -8.03 -2.25 12.79
CA VAL A 41 -8.45 -2.76 11.48
C VAL A 41 -9.44 -3.89 11.63
N ALA A 42 -10.48 -3.92 10.77
CA ALA A 42 -11.48 -4.97 10.80
C ALA A 42 -10.94 -6.35 10.37
N ASN A 43 -10.01 -6.37 9.40
CA ASN A 43 -9.40 -7.59 8.88
C ASN A 43 -7.88 -7.49 8.97
N ASN A 44 -7.28 -8.23 9.90
CA ASN A 44 -5.84 -8.21 10.17
C ASN A 44 -5.04 -9.22 9.33
N THR A 45 -5.69 -10.24 8.79
CA THR A 45 -5.06 -11.34 8.06
C THR A 45 -5.80 -11.60 6.76
N ALA A 46 -5.08 -12.10 5.75
CA ALA A 46 -5.66 -12.51 4.48
C ALA A 46 -6.79 -13.52 4.66
N TYR A 47 -7.85 -13.37 3.85
CA TYR A 47 -8.85 -14.40 3.64
C TYR A 47 -9.52 -14.21 2.28
N TYR A 48 -10.17 -15.26 1.80
CA TYR A 48 -10.89 -15.23 0.54
C TYR A 48 -12.04 -16.24 0.57
N ASP A 49 -13.25 -15.81 0.21
CA ASP A 49 -14.44 -16.67 0.18
C ASP A 49 -15.34 -16.39 -1.02
N TRP A 50 -15.08 -17.08 -2.14
CA TRP A 50 -15.94 -17.01 -3.32
C TRP A 50 -17.34 -17.58 -3.08
N SER A 51 -17.45 -18.56 -2.19
CA SER A 51 -18.72 -19.26 -1.90
C SER A 51 -19.73 -18.35 -1.20
N ALA A 52 -19.27 -17.26 -0.58
CA ALA A 52 -20.12 -16.25 0.05
C ALA A 52 -20.94 -15.41 -0.93
N LYS A 53 -20.72 -15.52 -2.26
CA LYS A 53 -21.41 -14.70 -3.26
C LYS A 53 -22.93 -14.91 -3.23
N PRO A 54 -23.73 -13.88 -2.89
CA PRO A 54 -25.18 -14.01 -2.98
C PRO A 54 -25.66 -14.14 -4.44
N MET A 55 -26.84 -14.73 -4.61
CA MET A 55 -27.42 -14.99 -5.93
C MET A 55 -27.69 -13.69 -6.73
N ASN A 56 -28.11 -12.63 -6.06
CA ASN A 56 -28.47 -11.35 -6.67
C ASN A 56 -27.28 -10.39 -6.82
N PHE A 57 -26.07 -10.76 -6.40
CA PHE A 57 -24.87 -9.94 -6.55
C PHE A 57 -24.16 -10.35 -7.84
N THR A 58 -24.29 -9.50 -8.85
CA THR A 58 -23.83 -9.79 -10.22
C THR A 58 -22.56 -9.04 -10.59
N ALA A 59 -22.07 -8.16 -9.73
CA ALA A 59 -20.84 -7.41 -9.98
C ALA A 59 -19.78 -7.67 -8.91
N ILE A 60 -18.55 -7.31 -9.26
CA ILE A 60 -17.40 -7.41 -8.38
C ILE A 60 -16.56 -6.14 -8.49
N ASN A 61 -15.90 -5.79 -7.39
CA ASN A 61 -15.01 -4.66 -7.25
C ASN A 61 -13.70 -5.08 -6.59
N PHE A 62 -12.67 -4.27 -6.79
CA PHE A 62 -11.39 -4.36 -6.09
C PHE A 62 -11.05 -2.98 -5.51
N TRP A 63 -10.43 -3.00 -4.34
CA TRP A 63 -10.03 -1.81 -3.60
C TRP A 63 -8.72 -2.02 -2.90
N MET A 64 -8.12 -0.92 -2.48
CA MET A 64 -6.94 -0.92 -1.63
C MET A 64 -7.09 0.15 -0.55
N GLN A 65 -6.35 -0.06 0.52
CA GLN A 65 -6.27 0.91 1.60
C GLN A 65 -4.86 1.03 2.13
N ALA A 66 -4.54 2.21 2.64
CA ALA A 66 -3.26 2.52 3.22
C ALA A 66 -3.39 3.43 4.44
N LEU A 67 -2.39 3.33 5.31
CA LEU A 67 -2.29 4.12 6.51
C LEU A 67 -0.85 4.18 6.99
N GLN A 68 -0.57 5.10 7.90
CA GLN A 68 0.64 5.08 8.69
C GLN A 68 0.56 3.91 9.70
N ALA A 69 1.51 2.97 9.62
CA ALA A 69 1.65 1.86 10.55
C ALA A 69 1.64 2.36 12.01
N SER A 70 0.94 1.64 12.88
CA SER A 70 0.69 2.06 14.25
C SER A 70 1.93 1.88 15.12
N GLN A 71 2.73 2.94 15.26
CA GLN A 71 3.49 3.31 16.46
C GLN A 71 4.03 4.74 16.23
N GLY A 72 3.98 5.57 17.26
CA GLY A 72 4.12 7.03 17.16
C GLY A 72 5.37 7.50 16.41
N ASN A 73 5.24 8.64 15.72
CA ASN A 73 6.32 9.40 15.10
C ASN A 73 7.48 8.57 14.53
N PHE A 74 7.18 7.54 13.73
CA PHE A 74 8.21 6.91 12.91
C PHE A 74 8.89 8.00 12.07
N PRO A 75 10.19 8.26 12.27
CA PRO A 75 10.91 9.22 11.45
C PRO A 75 10.99 8.67 10.03
N GLY A 76 10.66 9.50 9.05
CA GLY A 76 10.74 9.12 7.64
C GLY A 76 9.50 9.51 6.84
N VAL A 77 9.64 9.37 5.53
CA VAL A 77 8.55 9.59 4.59
C VAL A 77 7.70 8.31 4.55
N SER A 78 6.42 8.44 4.87
CA SER A 78 5.42 7.41 4.60
C SER A 78 4.87 7.68 3.23
N LYS A 79 5.28 6.90 2.23
CA LYS A 79 4.83 7.07 0.84
C LYS A 79 4.33 5.74 0.32
N VAL A 80 3.21 5.81 -0.40
CA VAL A 80 2.69 4.70 -1.18
C VAL A 80 2.65 5.15 -2.62
N GLU A 81 3.20 4.34 -3.50
CA GLU A 81 3.13 4.50 -4.95
C GLU A 81 2.34 3.31 -5.52
N VAL A 82 1.47 3.57 -6.50
CA VAL A 82 0.63 2.57 -7.14
C VAL A 82 0.76 2.74 -8.64
N ASP A 83 1.29 1.72 -9.31
CA ASP A 83 1.46 1.66 -10.77
C ASP A 83 0.16 1.24 -11.44
N TYR A 84 -0.42 0.12 -10.97
CA TYR A 84 -1.73 -0.32 -11.43
C TYR A 84 -2.48 -1.14 -10.38
N MET A 85 -3.77 -1.31 -10.64
CA MET A 85 -4.63 -2.31 -10.00
C MET A 85 -5.42 -3.03 -11.10
N ARG A 86 -5.46 -4.35 -11.08
CA ARG A 86 -6.11 -5.18 -12.09
C ARG A 86 -6.93 -6.26 -11.45
N MET A 87 -8.09 -6.52 -12.02
CA MET A 87 -8.99 -7.58 -11.61
C MET A 87 -9.25 -8.52 -12.77
N TYR A 88 -9.13 -9.80 -12.48
CA TYR A 88 -9.32 -10.89 -13.42
C TYR A 88 -10.41 -11.82 -12.90
N CYS A 89 -11.08 -12.51 -13.82
CA CYS A 89 -11.95 -13.63 -13.49
C CYS A 89 -11.50 -14.87 -14.24
N ARG A 90 -11.39 -15.99 -13.52
CA ARG A 90 -11.11 -17.30 -14.06
C ARG A 90 -12.41 -17.98 -14.44
N ASP A 91 -12.52 -18.46 -15.67
CA ASP A 91 -13.64 -19.29 -16.08
C ASP A 91 -13.49 -20.76 -15.64
N THR A 92 -14.55 -21.56 -15.75
CA THR A 92 -14.52 -23.00 -15.45
C THR A 92 -13.59 -23.83 -16.35
N ASN A 93 -13.03 -23.24 -17.41
CA ASN A 93 -12.03 -23.86 -18.27
C ASN A 93 -10.59 -23.49 -17.84
N GLY A 94 -10.42 -22.66 -16.82
CA GLY A 94 -9.14 -22.24 -16.29
C GLY A 94 -8.52 -21.01 -16.99
N VAL A 95 -9.30 -20.25 -17.76
CA VAL A 95 -8.83 -19.04 -18.46
C VAL A 95 -9.07 -17.80 -17.60
N ASP A 96 -8.01 -17.06 -17.31
CA ASP A 96 -8.12 -15.73 -16.69
C ASP A 96 -8.41 -14.66 -17.74
N THR A 97 -9.45 -13.87 -17.52
CA THR A 97 -9.79 -12.71 -18.34
C THR A 97 -9.66 -11.43 -17.51
N LEU A 98 -8.93 -10.43 -18.03
CA LEU A 98 -8.88 -9.09 -17.43
C LEU A 98 -10.25 -8.43 -17.55
N MET A 99 -10.85 -8.11 -16.41
CA MET A 99 -12.20 -7.56 -16.35
C MET A 99 -12.18 -6.03 -16.33
N ARG A 100 -11.31 -5.49 -15.46
CA ARG A 100 -11.15 -4.05 -15.20
C ARG A 100 -9.74 -3.79 -14.70
N SER A 101 -9.30 -2.57 -14.93
CA SER A 101 -8.05 -2.06 -14.41
C SER A 101 -8.17 -0.59 -14.01
N MET A 102 -7.24 -0.17 -13.15
CA MET A 102 -6.86 1.21 -12.94
C MET A 102 -5.39 1.29 -13.34
N GLU A 103 -5.10 2.00 -14.42
CA GLU A 103 -3.75 2.32 -14.87
C GLU A 103 -3.57 3.83 -14.69
N TYR A 104 -2.39 4.28 -14.26
CA TYR A 104 -2.17 5.68 -13.87
C TYR A 104 -1.23 6.44 -14.82
N ASN A 105 -1.24 6.03 -16.08
CA ASN A 105 -0.48 6.64 -17.18
C ASN A 105 -1.16 7.88 -17.79
N ALA A 106 -2.39 8.21 -17.38
CA ALA A 106 -3.11 9.41 -17.77
C ALA A 106 -3.98 9.92 -16.61
N VAL A 107 -4.19 11.24 -16.52
CA VAL A 107 -5.14 11.85 -15.57
C VAL A 107 -6.55 11.76 -16.16
N GLU A 108 -7.10 10.56 -16.23
CA GLU A 108 -8.49 10.35 -16.70
C GLU A 108 -9.52 10.53 -15.57
N ASP A 109 -9.08 10.33 -14.33
CA ASP A 109 -9.85 10.52 -13.12
C ASP A 109 -9.19 11.63 -12.29
N PRO A 110 -9.89 12.69 -11.85
CA PRO A 110 -9.41 13.58 -10.78
C PRO A 110 -9.28 12.88 -9.41
N PHE A 111 -9.16 11.55 -9.42
CA PHE A 111 -9.16 10.62 -8.30
C PHE A 111 -10.45 10.64 -7.49
N ASN A 112 -11.60 10.63 -8.18
CA ASN A 112 -12.91 10.39 -7.59
C ASN A 112 -13.07 8.93 -7.11
N SER A 113 -12.18 8.04 -7.53
CA SER A 113 -12.17 6.63 -7.13
C SER A 113 -11.42 6.40 -5.80
N GLY A 114 -11.49 7.34 -4.87
CA GLY A 114 -10.89 7.23 -3.56
C GLY A 114 -11.33 8.32 -2.59
N GLY A 115 -11.03 8.12 -1.30
CA GLY A 115 -11.39 9.04 -0.22
C GLY A 115 -10.58 8.80 1.04
N LEU A 116 -10.51 9.85 1.89
CA LEU A 116 -9.96 9.77 3.23
C LEU A 116 -11.08 9.50 4.23
N PHE A 117 -11.08 8.30 4.81
CA PHE A 117 -12.07 7.88 5.79
C PHE A 117 -11.55 8.05 7.21
N LEU A 118 -12.44 8.20 8.18
CA LEU A 118 -12.05 8.19 9.58
C LEU A 118 -11.41 6.85 9.97
N ARG A 119 -10.26 6.92 10.66
CA ARG A 119 -9.57 5.74 11.19
C ARG A 119 -10.18 5.22 12.48
N SER A 120 -10.71 6.12 13.32
CA SER A 120 -11.33 5.77 14.60
C SER A 120 -12.57 6.63 14.88
N PRO A 121 -13.78 6.04 14.95
CA PRO A 121 -14.08 4.65 14.61
C PRO A 121 -13.84 4.38 13.11
N TRP A 122 -13.45 3.15 12.78
CA TRP A 122 -13.08 2.77 11.42
C TRP A 122 -14.23 3.04 10.44
N PHE A 123 -13.96 3.86 9.41
CA PHE A 123 -14.92 4.25 8.37
C PHE A 123 -16.22 4.86 8.92
N ALA A 124 -16.14 5.59 10.05
CA ALA A 124 -17.31 6.18 10.73
C ALA A 124 -18.34 6.79 9.76
N ASN A 125 -19.53 6.19 9.68
CA ASN A 125 -20.66 6.59 8.82
C ASN A 125 -20.32 6.72 7.32
N ASN A 126 -19.21 6.13 6.85
CA ASN A 126 -18.71 6.22 5.49
C ASN A 126 -18.45 7.67 5.00
N ALA A 127 -18.35 8.62 5.93
CA ALA A 127 -17.99 9.99 5.60
C ALA A 127 -16.52 10.04 5.18
N ASN A 128 -16.26 10.71 4.06
CA ASN A 128 -14.91 10.86 3.53
C ASN A 128 -14.64 12.28 3.06
N GLU A 129 -13.35 12.61 3.07
CA GLU A 129 -12.80 13.81 2.45
C GLU A 129 -12.09 13.43 1.14
N ALA A 130 -11.86 14.41 0.26
CA ALA A 130 -11.06 14.20 -0.93
C ALA A 130 -9.67 13.67 -0.57
N MET A 131 -9.21 12.66 -1.31
CA MET A 131 -7.90 12.06 -1.13
C MET A 131 -6.84 12.85 -1.91
N PRO A 132 -5.86 13.50 -1.26
CA PRO A 132 -4.86 14.30 -1.95
C PRO A 132 -3.79 13.38 -2.55
N VAL A 133 -4.07 12.90 -3.75
CA VAL A 133 -3.12 12.12 -4.56
C VAL A 133 -2.29 13.01 -5.48
N GLN A 134 -1.14 12.50 -5.89
CA GLN A 134 -0.30 13.09 -6.92
C GLN A 134 -0.06 12.04 -8.01
N PHE A 135 0.14 12.52 -9.24
CA PHE A 135 0.41 11.67 -10.40
C PHE A 135 1.83 11.92 -10.88
N ASP A 136 2.57 10.85 -11.11
CA ASP A 136 3.77 10.86 -11.94
C ASP A 136 3.41 10.26 -13.30
N LEU A 137 3.03 11.12 -14.25
CA LEU A 137 2.59 10.69 -15.57
C LEU A 137 3.74 10.24 -16.47
N ALA A 138 4.98 10.61 -16.15
CA ALA A 138 6.13 10.18 -16.92
C ALA A 138 6.43 8.70 -16.66
N ASP A 139 6.33 8.30 -15.39
CA ASP A 139 6.58 6.94 -14.94
C ASP A 139 5.30 6.10 -14.76
N GLY A 140 4.12 6.73 -14.87
CA GLY A 140 2.82 6.07 -14.97
C GLY A 140 2.22 5.57 -13.65
N TYR A 141 2.48 6.26 -12.53
CA TYR A 141 1.97 5.86 -11.21
C TYR A 141 1.30 7.02 -10.45
N VAL A 142 0.46 6.71 -9.47
CA VAL A 142 0.02 7.68 -8.45
C VAL A 142 0.78 7.47 -7.17
N PHE A 143 0.87 8.53 -6.38
CA PHE A 143 1.42 8.43 -5.04
C PHE A 143 0.76 9.38 -4.06
N PHE A 144 0.88 9.03 -2.79
CA PHE A 144 0.35 9.82 -1.69
C PHE A 144 1.12 9.49 -0.39
N TYR A 145 0.83 10.29 0.65
CA TYR A 145 1.62 10.32 1.87
C TYR A 145 0.76 10.07 3.11
N PRO A 146 0.61 8.81 3.57
CA PRO A 146 -0.25 8.50 4.70
C PRO A 146 0.08 9.24 6.00
N ASN A 147 1.35 9.63 6.20
CA ASN A 147 1.80 10.42 7.33
C ASN A 147 1.30 11.89 7.33
N THR A 148 0.67 12.38 6.26
CA THR A 148 0.08 13.72 6.26
C THR A 148 -1.29 13.76 6.96
N ARG A 149 -1.94 12.59 7.12
CA ARG A 149 -3.27 12.42 7.71
C ARG A 149 -3.33 11.13 8.54
N TYR A 150 -2.66 11.12 9.70
CA TYR A 150 -2.55 9.94 10.58
C TYR A 150 -3.90 9.42 11.12
N ASP A 151 -4.89 10.31 11.20
CA ASP A 151 -6.24 10.08 11.68
C ASP A 151 -7.19 9.59 10.56
N ARG A 152 -6.64 9.29 9.38
CA ARG A 152 -7.40 8.84 8.21
C ARG A 152 -6.92 7.50 7.67
N VAL A 153 -7.84 6.79 7.04
CA VAL A 153 -7.57 5.65 6.16
C VAL A 153 -7.64 6.17 4.73
N TRP A 154 -6.58 5.95 3.98
CA TRP A 154 -6.51 6.26 2.55
C TRP A 154 -7.11 5.08 1.83
N HIS A 155 -8.32 5.22 1.29
CA HIS A 155 -9.03 4.12 0.66
C HIS A 155 -9.38 4.48 -0.77
N TRP A 156 -9.07 3.58 -1.71
CA TRP A 156 -9.32 3.80 -3.12
C TRP A 156 -9.76 2.50 -3.79
N TRP A 157 -10.53 2.63 -4.86
CA TRP A 157 -11.19 1.51 -5.52
C TRP A 157 -11.07 1.62 -7.02
N GLY A 158 -11.18 0.49 -7.70
CA GLY A 158 -11.32 0.46 -9.14
C GLY A 158 -12.77 0.51 -9.60
N PRO A 159 -13.01 0.51 -10.92
CA PRO A 159 -14.35 0.34 -11.45
C PRO A 159 -14.88 -1.07 -11.19
N ARG A 160 -16.20 -1.20 -11.12
CA ARG A 160 -16.88 -2.50 -10.99
C ARG A 160 -16.96 -3.21 -12.33
N ALA A 161 -17.12 -4.53 -12.28
CA ALA A 161 -17.37 -5.36 -13.45
C ALA A 161 -18.49 -6.37 -13.17
N THR A 162 -19.37 -6.60 -14.15
CA THR A 162 -20.27 -7.75 -14.16
C THR A 162 -19.46 -9.04 -14.19
N ILE A 163 -19.80 -9.97 -13.30
CA ILE A 163 -19.20 -11.29 -13.21
C ILE A 163 -19.69 -12.11 -14.41
N PRO A 164 -18.81 -12.62 -15.27
CA PRO A 164 -19.21 -13.46 -16.40
C PRO A 164 -19.98 -14.71 -15.96
N ALA A 165 -20.81 -15.22 -16.87
CA ALA A 165 -21.35 -16.57 -16.71
C ALA A 165 -20.20 -17.59 -16.70
N ASN A 166 -20.33 -18.65 -15.90
CA ASN A 166 -19.32 -19.71 -15.74
C ASN A 166 -17.97 -19.24 -15.15
N THR A 167 -17.98 -18.21 -14.30
CA THR A 167 -16.81 -17.85 -13.48
C THR A 167 -16.62 -18.86 -12.35
N ASP A 168 -15.41 -19.42 -12.26
CA ASP A 168 -14.97 -20.23 -11.12
C ASP A 168 -14.62 -19.32 -9.93
N TYR A 169 -13.80 -18.29 -10.16
CA TYR A 169 -13.53 -17.23 -9.18
C TYR A 169 -12.94 -15.98 -9.84
N CYS A 170 -12.92 -14.85 -9.12
CA CYS A 170 -12.22 -13.65 -9.53
C CYS A 170 -11.16 -13.24 -8.52
N TRP A 171 -10.07 -12.65 -9.00
CA TRP A 171 -8.94 -12.25 -8.18
C TRP A 171 -8.41 -10.90 -8.63
N MET A 172 -7.62 -10.26 -7.79
CA MET A 172 -6.96 -9.01 -8.14
C MET A 172 -5.47 -9.04 -7.86
N GLU A 173 -4.75 -8.18 -8.56
CA GLU A 173 -3.38 -7.82 -8.27
C GLU A 173 -3.20 -6.30 -8.38
N ALA A 174 -2.28 -5.77 -7.60
CA ALA A 174 -1.85 -4.39 -7.69
C ALA A 174 -0.34 -4.32 -7.54
N ARG A 175 0.28 -3.42 -8.30
CA ARG A 175 1.72 -3.18 -8.22
C ARG A 175 1.96 -1.91 -7.43
N VAL A 176 2.60 -2.06 -6.26
CA VAL A 176 2.82 -0.97 -5.31
C VAL A 176 4.26 -0.88 -4.84
N TRP A 177 4.69 0.32 -4.48
CA TRP A 177 5.91 0.54 -3.71
C TRP A 177 5.55 1.22 -2.39
N ILE A 178 5.95 0.61 -1.30
CA ILE A 178 5.67 1.07 0.07
C ILE A 178 6.99 1.55 0.67
N GLN A 179 7.07 2.82 1.02
CA GLN A 179 8.27 3.43 1.60
C GLN A 179 8.02 3.84 3.05
N GLY A 180 9.00 3.51 3.91
CA GLY A 180 8.96 3.84 5.32
C GLY A 180 7.71 3.26 6.02
N PRO A 181 7.12 4.01 6.97
CA PRO A 181 6.07 3.50 7.86
C PRO A 181 4.67 3.47 7.24
N ALA A 182 4.55 3.38 5.91
CA ALA A 182 3.29 3.10 5.26
C ALA A 182 2.95 1.60 5.38
N THR A 183 1.67 1.28 5.46
CA THR A 183 1.17 -0.09 5.30
C THR A 183 -0.04 -0.10 4.39
N VAL A 184 -0.18 -1.18 3.62
CA VAL A 184 -1.15 -1.32 2.53
C VAL A 184 -1.86 -2.65 2.62
N GLN A 185 -3.17 -2.67 2.37
CA GLN A 185 -3.96 -3.89 2.20
C GLN A 185 -4.81 -3.77 0.94
N ALA A 186 -4.95 -4.86 0.21
CA ALA A 186 -5.87 -4.98 -0.91
C ALA A 186 -7.12 -5.77 -0.51
N GLY A 187 -8.23 -5.54 -1.20
CA GLY A 187 -9.46 -6.29 -0.99
C GLY A 187 -10.36 -6.31 -2.21
N MET A 188 -11.36 -7.19 -2.14
CA MET A 188 -12.37 -7.37 -3.18
C MET A 188 -13.73 -7.52 -2.55
N GLU A 189 -14.76 -7.04 -3.25
CA GLU A 189 -16.15 -7.13 -2.80
C GLU A 189 -17.05 -7.57 -3.94
N PHE A 190 -18.03 -8.40 -3.60
CA PHE A 190 -19.21 -8.54 -4.42
C PHE A 190 -20.08 -7.31 -4.30
N TRP A 191 -20.71 -6.94 -5.40
CA TRP A 191 -21.68 -5.85 -5.49
C TRP A 191 -22.97 -6.34 -6.12
N LEU A 192 -24.09 -5.70 -5.73
CA LEU A 192 -25.40 -6.01 -6.29
C LEU A 192 -25.38 -5.93 -7.83
N ASP A 193 -24.86 -4.83 -8.36
CA ASP A 193 -24.60 -4.60 -9.79
C ASP A 193 -23.48 -3.56 -9.97
N GLU A 194 -23.14 -3.23 -11.23
CA GLU A 194 -22.04 -2.29 -11.54
C GLU A 194 -22.30 -0.85 -11.04
N THR A 195 -23.56 -0.47 -10.85
CA THR A 195 -24.00 0.90 -10.60
C THR A 195 -24.53 1.14 -9.18
N ALA A 196 -24.81 0.07 -8.43
CA ALA A 196 -25.38 0.14 -7.09
C ALA A 196 -24.57 1.10 -6.19
N PRO A 197 -25.23 2.08 -5.53
CA PRO A 197 -24.53 2.96 -4.61
C PRO A 197 -24.15 2.20 -3.34
N TRP A 198 -23.14 2.69 -2.62
CA TRP A 198 -22.90 2.21 -1.27
C TRP A 198 -24.14 2.50 -0.40
N ALA A 199 -24.62 1.48 0.32
CA ALA A 199 -25.83 1.55 1.13
C ALA A 199 -25.66 0.91 2.52
N GLY A 200 -24.42 0.70 2.95
CA GLY A 200 -24.07 -0.05 4.15
C GLY A 200 -23.57 -1.46 3.85
N ASN A 201 -22.76 -1.98 4.78
CA ASN A 201 -22.16 -3.31 4.67
C ASN A 201 -23.24 -4.40 4.63
N GLY A 202 -23.10 -5.34 3.70
CA GLY A 202 -24.07 -6.43 3.51
C GLY A 202 -25.36 -6.04 2.80
N VAL A 203 -25.51 -4.77 2.38
CA VAL A 203 -26.71 -4.29 1.68
C VAL A 203 -26.50 -4.39 0.16
N ASN A 204 -25.57 -3.58 -0.37
CA ASN A 204 -25.23 -3.57 -1.79
C ASN A 204 -23.82 -4.09 -2.07
N ASN A 205 -23.01 -4.29 -1.03
CA ASN A 205 -21.67 -4.84 -1.11
C ASN A 205 -21.42 -5.87 -0.01
N ILE A 206 -20.67 -6.92 -0.34
CA ILE A 206 -20.23 -7.98 0.58
C ILE A 206 -18.76 -8.25 0.32
N LEU A 207 -17.97 -8.28 1.39
CA LEU A 207 -16.54 -8.53 1.30
C LEU A 207 -16.28 -9.97 0.82
N LEU A 208 -15.55 -10.10 -0.29
CA LEU A 208 -15.11 -11.37 -0.86
C LEU A 208 -13.80 -11.82 -0.21
N GLY A 209 -12.87 -10.89 -0.02
CA GLY A 209 -11.57 -11.23 0.55
C GLY A 209 -10.67 -10.02 0.66
N VAL A 210 -9.59 -10.22 1.41
CA VAL A 210 -8.53 -9.24 1.61
C VAL A 210 -7.18 -9.94 1.59
N SER A 211 -6.14 -9.19 1.24
CA SER A 211 -4.75 -9.62 1.41
C SER A 211 -4.32 -9.46 2.87
N ASP A 212 -3.13 -9.98 3.19
CA ASP A 212 -2.41 -9.53 4.38
C ASP A 212 -2.09 -8.04 4.26
N TRP A 213 -1.69 -7.44 5.38
CA TRP A 213 -1.10 -6.11 5.39
C TRP A 213 0.35 -6.19 4.96
N PHE A 214 0.72 -5.37 3.98
CA PHE A 214 2.07 -5.23 3.48
C PHE A 214 2.70 -3.97 4.08
N PHE A 215 4.00 -4.05 4.33
CA PHE A 215 4.81 -2.98 4.90
C PHE A 215 5.91 -2.58 3.91
N GLU A 216 6.85 -1.76 4.35
CA GLU A 216 7.97 -1.26 3.55
C GLU A 216 8.58 -2.32 2.63
N THR A 217 8.79 -1.93 1.36
CA THR A 217 9.38 -2.76 0.32
C THR A 217 10.63 -2.07 -0.25
N SER A 218 11.62 -2.87 -0.67
CA SER A 218 12.82 -2.36 -1.34
C SER A 218 12.57 -1.83 -2.77
N GLY A 219 11.34 -1.97 -3.27
CA GLY A 219 10.91 -1.60 -4.61
C GLY A 219 9.47 -2.01 -4.88
N TRP A 220 9.07 -1.96 -6.14
CA TRP A 220 7.76 -2.42 -6.60
C TRP A 220 7.48 -3.87 -6.24
N ARG A 221 6.30 -4.15 -5.71
CA ARG A 221 5.83 -5.47 -5.32
C ARG A 221 4.38 -5.67 -5.79
N ILE A 222 4.06 -6.90 -6.16
CA ILE A 222 2.68 -7.32 -6.40
C ILE A 222 2.01 -7.70 -5.08
N ILE A 223 0.86 -7.09 -4.81
CA ILE A 223 -0.10 -7.49 -3.79
C ILE A 223 -1.29 -8.14 -4.50
N SER A 224 -1.78 -9.26 -4.00
CA SER A 224 -2.89 -9.99 -4.62
C SER A 224 -3.95 -10.40 -3.60
N VAL A 225 -5.19 -10.51 -4.08
CA VAL A 225 -6.32 -11.12 -3.37
C VAL A 225 -6.79 -12.28 -4.22
N VAL A 226 -6.54 -13.50 -3.76
CA VAL A 226 -6.71 -14.75 -4.51
C VAL A 226 -7.29 -15.84 -3.60
N PRO A 227 -7.90 -16.91 -4.14
CA PRO A 227 -8.23 -18.10 -3.36
C PRO A 227 -7.01 -18.62 -2.58
N LEU A 228 -7.21 -18.88 -1.30
CA LEU A 228 -6.21 -19.50 -0.43
C LEU A 228 -6.35 -21.03 -0.55
N ILE A 229 -5.25 -21.70 -0.93
CA ILE A 229 -5.16 -23.15 -1.07
C ILE A 229 -4.55 -23.76 0.19
#